data_AF-A0A350ET18-F1
#
_entry.id   AF-A0A350ET18-F1
#
_cell.length_a   1.000
_cell.length_b   1.000
_cell.length_c   1.000
_cell.angle_alpha   90.00
_cell.angle_beta   90.00
_cell.angle_gamma   90.00
#
_symmetry.space_group_name_H-M   'P 1'
#
loop_
_entity.id
_entity.type
_entity.pdbx_description
1 polymer ?
#
loop_
_entity_poly.entity_id
_entity_poly.type
_entity_poly.pdbx_seq_one_letter_code
_entity_poly.pdbx_strand_id
1 'polypeptide(L)'
;KLTAHFKSIVPELADLRDQLAAAKKAHADYEGKIARCLVSTAAEEPRTVRLLPRGDWMNETGEVMQPALPGFLTASYATPEDRRLNRLDLAEWLVSRDNPLTARVTMNRLWKQFFGIGLSKVLDDLGTQGEPPV
;
A
#
# COMPACT_ATOMS: atom_id res chain seq x y z
N LYS A 1 38.02 -21.62 -6.75
CA LYS A 1 37.41 -22.93 -7.11
C LYS A 1 38.11 -24.10 -6.40
N LEU A 2 39.44 -24.24 -6.48
CA LEU A 2 40.20 -25.30 -5.77
C LEU A 2 40.07 -25.23 -4.24
N THR A 3 40.17 -24.05 -3.63
CA THR A 3 40.09 -23.87 -2.17
C THR A 3 38.75 -24.31 -1.58
N ALA A 4 37.65 -24.11 -2.31
CA ALA A 4 36.31 -24.56 -1.91
C ALA A 4 36.20 -26.09 -1.98
N HIS A 5 36.77 -26.70 -3.02
CA HIS A 5 36.83 -28.15 -3.16
C HIS A 5 37.68 -28.78 -2.05
N PHE A 6 38.85 -28.23 -1.74
CA PHE A 6 39.69 -28.68 -0.63
C PHE A 6 38.95 -28.61 0.71
N LYS A 7 38.30 -27.49 1.03
CA LYS A 7 37.47 -27.35 2.25
C LYS A 7 36.34 -28.39 2.36
N SER A 8 35.92 -28.98 1.24
CA SER A 8 34.89 -30.01 1.23
C SER A 8 35.42 -31.43 1.50
N ILE A 9 36.71 -31.70 1.37
CA ILE A 9 37.28 -33.06 1.45
C ILE A 9 38.21 -33.23 2.65
N VAL A 10 38.78 -32.13 3.18
CA VAL A 10 39.76 -32.17 4.27
C VAL A 10 39.17 -32.78 5.55
N PRO A 11 39.80 -33.83 6.13
CA PRO A 11 39.31 -34.50 7.34
C PRO A 11 39.22 -33.60 8.57
N GLU A 12 40.12 -32.63 8.71
CA GLU A 12 40.15 -31.68 9.85
C GLU A 12 38.88 -30.81 9.94
N LEU A 13 38.15 -30.65 8.83
CA LEU A 13 36.91 -29.89 8.77
C LEU A 13 35.66 -30.79 8.80
N ALA A 14 35.81 -32.10 8.99
CA ALA A 14 34.69 -33.04 9.02
C ALA A 14 33.68 -32.69 10.12
N ASP A 15 34.15 -32.54 11.36
CA ASP A 15 33.30 -32.17 12.50
C ASP A 15 32.60 -30.82 12.29
N LEU A 16 33.34 -29.84 11.75
CA LEU A 16 32.81 -28.50 11.49
C LEU A 16 31.74 -28.52 10.38
N ARG A 17 31.91 -29.36 9.36
CA ARG A 17 30.92 -29.57 8.30
C ARG A 17 29.67 -30.24 8.85
N ASP A 18 29.81 -31.21 9.75
CA ASP A 18 28.67 -31.89 10.36
C ASP A 18 27.88 -30.96 11.27
N GLN A 19 28.57 -30.12 12.06
CA GLN A 19 27.94 -29.04 12.83
C GLN A 19 27.22 -28.03 11.92
N LEU A 20 27.85 -27.60 10.83
CA LEU A 20 27.23 -26.70 9.87
C LEU A 20 26.00 -27.33 9.19
N ALA A 21 26.07 -28.61 8.83
CA ALA A 21 24.96 -29.35 8.25
C ALA A 21 23.80 -29.47 9.24
N ALA A 22 24.08 -29.80 10.50
CA ALA A 22 23.09 -29.85 11.57
C ALA A 22 22.43 -28.48 11.82
N ALA A 23 23.22 -27.41 11.89
CA ALA A 23 22.72 -26.05 12.08
C ALA A 23 21.85 -25.58 10.90
N LYS A 24 22.28 -25.84 9.66
CA LYS A 24 21.49 -25.56 8.45
C LYS A 24 20.17 -26.34 8.42
N LYS A 25 20.22 -27.62 8.81
CA LYS A 25 19.02 -28.46 8.91
C LYS A 25 18.05 -27.91 9.97
N ALA A 26 18.55 -27.58 11.17
CA ALA A 26 17.74 -26.99 12.23
C ALA A 26 17.10 -25.66 11.80
N HIS A 27 17.83 -24.81 11.06
CA HIS A 27 17.30 -23.57 10.50
C HIS A 27 16.18 -23.83 9.49
N ALA A 28 16.39 -24.74 8.53
CA ALA A 28 15.39 -25.09 7.53
C ALA A 28 14.14 -25.73 8.16
N ASP A 29 14.31 -26.61 9.16
CA ASP A 29 13.20 -27.23 9.90
C ASP A 29 12.41 -26.19 10.71
N TYR A 30 13.07 -25.15 11.21
CA TYR A 30 12.43 -24.02 11.88
C TYR A 30 11.65 -23.15 10.88
N GLU A 31 12.27 -22.71 9.78
CA GLU A 31 11.61 -21.91 8.74
C GLU A 31 10.42 -22.64 8.12
N GLY A 32 10.53 -23.96 7.91
CA GLY A 32 9.44 -24.79 7.39
C GLY A 32 8.20 -24.84 8.30
N LYS A 33 8.37 -24.59 9.61
CA LYS A 33 7.26 -24.52 10.59
C LYS A 33 6.60 -23.15 10.64
N ILE A 34 7.25 -22.11 10.12
CA ILE A 34 6.69 -20.76 10.11
C ILE A 34 5.56 -20.72 9.09
N ALA A 35 4.36 -20.37 9.54
CA ALA A 35 3.24 -20.13 8.65
C ALA A 35 3.57 -18.97 7.71
N ARG A 36 3.55 -19.24 6.41
CA ARG A 36 3.79 -18.24 5.37
C ARG A 36 2.47 -17.65 4.90
N CYS A 37 2.44 -16.34 4.71
CA CYS A 37 1.35 -15.65 4.04
C CYS A 37 1.88 -14.90 2.82
N LEU A 38 1.02 -14.68 1.84
CA LEU A 38 1.34 -13.81 0.72
C LEU A 38 1.38 -12.36 1.23
N VAL A 39 2.48 -11.67 0.96
CA VAL A 39 2.62 -10.24 1.23
C VAL A 39 2.78 -9.53 -0.10
N SER A 40 1.98 -8.51 -0.34
CA SER A 40 2.16 -7.62 -1.47
C SER A 40 3.30 -6.64 -1.15
N THR A 41 4.37 -6.70 -1.94
CA THR A 41 5.46 -5.73 -1.86
C THR A 41 5.28 -4.65 -2.93
N ALA A 42 5.89 -3.48 -2.70
CA ALA A 42 6.01 -2.49 -3.76
C ALA A 42 6.94 -3.01 -4.86
N ALA A 43 6.60 -2.77 -6.12
CA ALA A 43 7.51 -3.01 -7.23
C ALA A 43 8.70 -2.03 -7.16
N GLU A 44 9.89 -2.48 -7.59
CA GLU A 44 11.08 -1.61 -7.66
C GLU A 44 10.84 -0.41 -8.58
N GLU A 45 10.24 -0.67 -9.75
CA GLU A 45 9.86 0.36 -10.71
C GLU A 45 8.35 0.60 -10.69
N PRO A 46 7.88 1.86 -10.47
CA PRO A 46 6.47 2.17 -10.54
C PRO A 46 5.89 1.93 -11.93
N ARG A 47 4.72 1.29 -12.00
CA ARG A 47 3.99 1.13 -13.26
C ARG A 47 3.61 2.50 -13.84
N THR A 48 3.96 2.73 -15.10
CA THR A 48 3.51 3.89 -15.86
C THR A 48 2.01 3.83 -16.08
N VAL A 49 1.32 4.90 -15.68
CA VAL A 49 -0.13 5.10 -15.90
C VAL A 49 -0.29 6.30 -16.82
N ARG A 50 -1.22 6.20 -17.79
CA ARG A 50 -1.48 7.25 -18.77
C ARG A 50 -2.93 7.70 -18.73
N LEU A 51 -3.20 8.92 -19.17
CA LEU A 51 -4.56 9.36 -19.48
C LEU A 51 -5.06 8.59 -20.69
N LEU A 52 -6.12 7.79 -20.52
CA LEU A 52 -6.63 6.92 -21.58
C LEU A 52 -7.74 7.62 -22.36
N PRO A 53 -7.56 7.93 -23.66
CA PRO A 53 -8.63 8.45 -24.49
C PRO A 53 -9.78 7.43 -24.57
N ARG A 54 -10.95 7.79 -24.01
CA ARG A 54 -12.12 6.90 -23.94
C ARG A 54 -11.87 5.55 -23.25
N GLY A 55 -10.86 5.47 -22.38
CA GLY A 55 -10.52 4.23 -21.67
C GLY A 55 -9.81 3.17 -22.54
N ASP A 56 -9.35 3.52 -23.74
CA ASP A 56 -8.57 2.61 -24.58
C ASP A 56 -7.17 2.38 -23.98
N TRP A 57 -6.94 1.17 -23.46
CA TRP A 57 -5.69 0.77 -22.83
C TRP A 57 -4.58 0.38 -23.82
N MET A 58 -4.93 0.12 -25.09
CA MET A 58 -3.97 -0.13 -26.16
C MET A 58 -3.36 1.18 -26.68
N ASN A 59 -4.04 2.31 -26.43
CA ASN A 59 -3.57 3.62 -26.82
C ASN A 59 -2.57 4.18 -25.81
N GLU A 60 -1.28 4.08 -26.14
CA GLU A 60 -0.19 4.57 -25.30
C GLU A 60 0.21 6.04 -25.55
N THR A 61 -0.53 6.77 -26.39
CA THR A 61 -0.19 8.17 -26.74
C THR A 61 -0.54 9.18 -25.66
N GLY A 62 -1.35 8.79 -24.68
CA GLY A 62 -1.78 9.65 -23.58
C GLY A 62 -0.65 10.11 -22.67
N GLU A 63 -0.84 11.28 -22.04
CA GLU A 63 0.09 11.84 -21.06
C GLU A 63 0.31 10.89 -19.88
N VAL A 64 1.57 10.79 -19.41
CA VAL A 64 1.93 10.00 -18.23
C VAL A 64 1.47 10.74 -16.97
N MET A 65 0.63 10.08 -16.19
CA MET A 65 0.08 10.65 -14.97
C MET A 65 0.98 10.38 -13.77
N GLN A 66 1.23 11.43 -12.99
CA GLN A 66 1.88 11.31 -11.69
C GLN A 66 0.84 11.10 -10.58
N PRO A 67 1.21 10.42 -9.48
CA PRO A 67 0.35 10.34 -8.30
C PRO A 67 0.03 11.74 -7.78
N ALA A 68 -1.25 12.00 -7.53
CA ALA A 68 -1.74 13.29 -7.06
C ALA A 68 -2.89 13.08 -6.06
N LEU A 69 -3.10 14.08 -5.20
CA LEU A 69 -4.31 14.17 -4.37
C LEU A 69 -5.44 14.89 -5.13
N PRO A 70 -6.71 14.73 -4.74
CA PRO A 70 -7.82 15.44 -5.39
C PRO A 70 -7.70 16.95 -5.18
N GLY A 71 -7.19 17.67 -6.19
CA GLY A 71 -6.81 19.09 -6.06
C GLY A 71 -7.91 20.01 -5.52
N PHE A 72 -9.17 19.76 -5.86
CA PHE A 72 -10.31 20.54 -5.37
C PHE A 72 -10.63 20.32 -3.88
N LEU A 73 -10.14 19.24 -3.27
CA LEU A 73 -10.31 18.94 -1.84
C LEU A 73 -9.05 19.19 -1.01
N THR A 74 -7.94 19.55 -1.65
CA THR A 74 -6.62 19.71 -0.99
C THR A 74 -6.17 21.17 -0.95
N ALA A 75 -7.07 22.12 -1.23
CA ALA A 75 -6.73 23.55 -1.27
C ALA A 75 -6.13 24.09 0.04
N SER A 76 -6.52 23.51 1.18
CA SER A 76 -5.98 23.84 2.51
C SER A 76 -4.92 22.87 3.02
N TYR A 77 -4.52 21.88 2.23
CA TYR A 77 -3.57 20.83 2.63
C TYR A 77 -2.21 21.05 1.98
N ALA A 78 -1.16 21.14 2.81
CA ALA A 78 0.22 21.25 2.34
C ALA A 78 0.66 19.92 1.71
N THR A 79 0.67 19.87 0.37
CA THR A 79 1.09 18.70 -0.37
C THR A 79 2.60 18.75 -0.61
N PRO A 80 3.36 17.67 -0.37
CA PRO A 80 4.78 17.64 -0.71
C PRO A 80 5.02 17.87 -2.21
N GLU A 81 5.89 18.82 -2.54
CA GLU A 81 6.23 19.18 -3.93
C GLU A 81 7.63 18.68 -4.34
N ASP A 82 8.48 18.33 -3.37
CA ASP A 82 9.88 17.97 -3.55
C ASP A 82 10.09 16.50 -3.97
N ARG A 83 9.06 15.68 -3.89
CA ARG A 83 9.12 14.25 -4.22
C ARG A 83 7.84 13.72 -4.84
N ARG A 84 7.96 12.55 -5.48
CA ARG A 84 6.81 11.79 -5.97
C ARG A 84 5.92 11.35 -4.80
N LEU A 85 4.62 11.62 -4.92
CA LEU A 85 3.63 11.16 -3.94
C LEU A 85 3.44 9.65 -4.01
N ASN A 86 3.04 9.08 -2.87
CA ASN A 86 2.81 7.66 -2.69
C ASN A 86 1.54 7.41 -1.85
N ARG A 87 1.29 6.14 -1.49
CA ARG A 87 0.07 5.76 -0.75
C ARG A 87 0.00 6.33 0.67
N LEU A 88 1.15 6.59 1.30
CA LEU A 88 1.20 7.20 2.63
C LEU A 88 0.69 8.64 2.56
N ASP A 89 1.08 9.41 1.54
CA ASP A 89 0.61 10.79 1.35
C ASP A 89 -0.92 10.86 1.22
N LEU A 90 -1.52 9.93 0.47
CA LEU A 90 -2.97 9.81 0.38
C LEU A 90 -3.59 9.44 1.73
N ALA A 91 -2.99 8.51 2.48
CA ALA A 91 -3.48 8.09 3.78
C ALA A 91 -3.44 9.22 4.82
N GLU A 92 -2.34 9.98 4.85
CA GLU A 92 -2.18 11.15 5.72
C GLU A 92 -3.22 12.22 5.40
N TRP A 93 -3.44 12.52 4.12
CA TRP A 93 -4.50 13.44 3.70
C TRP A 93 -5.90 12.93 4.05
N LEU A 94 -6.19 11.64 3.84
CA LEU A 94 -7.51 11.05 4.12
C LEU A 94 -7.95 11.24 5.58
N VAL A 95 -7.01 11.17 6.52
CA VAL A 95 -7.27 11.34 7.96
C VAL A 95 -6.93 12.74 8.49
N SER A 96 -6.42 13.63 7.62
CA SER A 96 -6.10 15.00 8.00
C SER A 96 -7.35 15.79 8.41
N ARG A 97 -7.16 16.74 9.34
CA ARG A 97 -8.19 17.73 9.70
C ARG A 97 -8.50 18.68 8.53
N ASP A 98 -7.59 18.80 7.57
CA ASP A 98 -7.77 19.61 6.38
C ASP A 98 -8.65 18.93 5.33
N ASN A 99 -8.95 17.63 5.49
CA ASN A 99 -9.92 16.95 4.65
C ASN A 99 -11.35 17.30 5.13
N PRO A 100 -12.13 18.06 4.33
CA PRO A 100 -13.44 18.55 4.76
C PRO A 100 -14.51 17.45 4.84
N LEU A 101 -14.27 16.28 4.24
CA LEU A 101 -15.28 15.23 4.08
C LEU A 101 -15.22 14.20 5.20
N THR A 102 -14.03 13.68 5.54
CA THR A 102 -13.88 12.50 6.42
C THR A 102 -14.64 12.63 7.75
N ALA A 103 -14.50 13.77 8.43
CA ALA A 103 -15.20 14.03 9.68
C ALA A 103 -16.72 14.15 9.48
N ARG A 104 -17.17 14.80 8.39
CA ARG A 104 -18.59 14.97 8.06
C ARG A 104 -19.25 13.62 7.75
N VAL A 105 -18.60 12.77 6.94
CA VAL A 105 -19.10 11.44 6.59
C VAL A 105 -19.22 10.57 7.83
N THR A 106 -18.16 10.53 8.63
CA THR A 106 -18.13 9.73 9.86
C THR A 106 -19.23 10.17 10.81
N MET A 107 -19.40 11.48 11.02
CA MET A 107 -20.45 12.00 11.88
C MET A 107 -21.86 11.71 11.35
N ASN A 108 -22.09 11.82 10.04
CA ASN A 108 -23.38 11.48 9.42
C ASN A 108 -23.73 10.01 9.64
N ARG A 109 -22.76 9.10 9.50
CA ARG A 109 -22.93 7.67 9.75
C ARG A 109 -23.23 7.37 11.22
N LEU A 110 -22.51 8.00 12.15
CA LEU A 110 -22.77 7.88 13.59
C LEU A 110 -24.16 8.41 13.94
N TRP A 111 -24.55 9.56 13.39
CA TRP A 111 -25.87 10.14 13.60
C TRP A 111 -26.99 9.18 13.18
N LYS A 112 -26.89 8.57 12.00
CA LYS A 112 -27.84 7.54 11.56
C LYS A 112 -27.91 6.37 12.54
N GLN A 113 -26.77 5.92 13.08
CA GLN A 113 -26.74 4.81 14.03
C GLN A 113 -27.52 5.10 15.31
N PHE A 114 -27.53 6.35 15.77
CA PHE A 114 -28.24 6.75 16.99
C PHE A 114 -29.71 7.11 16.75
N PHE A 115 -30.02 7.77 15.62
CA PHE A 115 -31.34 8.37 15.39
C PHE A 115 -32.15 7.69 14.28
N GLY A 116 -31.62 6.64 13.65
CA GLY A 116 -32.27 5.90 12.57
C GLY A 116 -32.24 6.60 11.21
N ILE A 117 -31.89 7.89 11.16
CA ILE A 117 -31.76 8.71 9.95
C ILE A 117 -30.46 9.51 10.01
N GLY A 118 -29.74 9.63 8.89
CA GLY A 118 -28.59 10.51 8.78
C GLY A 118 -29.00 11.98 8.71
N LEU A 119 -28.08 12.90 9.03
CA LEU A 119 -28.26 14.33 8.75
C LEU A 119 -28.55 14.54 7.26
N SER A 120 -27.74 13.91 6.39
CA SER A 120 -28.12 13.64 5.00
C SER A 120 -28.54 12.18 4.89
N LYS A 121 -29.69 11.91 4.27
CA LYS A 121 -30.30 10.57 4.22
C LYS A 121 -29.44 9.58 3.43
N VAL A 122 -28.83 10.05 2.35
CA VAL A 122 -27.94 9.25 1.50
C VAL A 122 -26.55 9.23 2.14
N LEU A 123 -26.19 8.12 2.77
CA LEU A 123 -24.92 8.02 3.49
C LEU A 123 -23.68 7.91 2.59
N ASP A 124 -23.86 7.38 1.39
CA ASP A 124 -22.75 7.01 0.50
C ASP A 124 -22.48 8.07 -0.58
N ASP A 125 -23.27 9.16 -0.60
CA ASP A 125 -23.09 10.27 -1.53
C ASP A 125 -23.13 11.60 -0.78
N LEU A 126 -21.99 12.29 -0.76
CA LEU A 126 -21.83 13.63 -0.21
C LEU A 126 -21.40 14.65 -1.27
N GLY A 127 -21.49 14.25 -2.54
CA GLY A 127 -21.21 15.11 -3.68
C GLY A 127 -22.46 15.87 -4.11
N THR A 128 -22.45 16.32 -5.36
CA THR A 128 -23.56 17.05 -5.97
C THR A 128 -24.81 16.19 -6.20
N GLN A 129 -24.69 14.87 -6.05
CA GLN A 129 -25.78 13.90 -6.17
C GLN A 129 -26.35 13.49 -4.80
N GLY A 130 -25.80 14.00 -3.69
CA GLY A 130 -26.33 13.82 -2.35
C GLY A 130 -27.57 14.69 -2.05
N GLU A 131 -28.17 14.45 -0.89
CA GLU A 131 -29.34 15.21 -0.41
C GLU A 131 -28.91 16.27 0.63
N PRO A 132 -29.57 17.45 0.65
CA PRO A 132 -29.34 18.44 1.70
C PRO A 132 -29.76 17.89 3.08
N PRO A 133 -29.22 18.45 4.18
CA PRO A 133 -29.62 18.02 5.51
C PRO A 133 -31.12 18.19 5.75
N VAL A 134 -31.74 17.20 6.40
CA VAL A 134 -33.15 17.22 6.82
C VAL A 134 -33.35 17.81 8.21
#